data_AF-A0A1Z8WX80-F1
#
_entry.id   AF-A0A1Z8WX80-F1
#
_cell.length_a   1.000
_cell.length_b   1.000
_cell.length_c   1.000
_cell.angle_alpha   90.00
_cell.angle_beta   90.00
_cell.angle_gamma   90.00
#
_symmetry.space_group_name_H-M   'P 1'
#
loop_
_entity.id
_entity.type
_entity.pdbx_description
1 polymer ?
#
loop_
_entity_poly.entity_id
_entity_poly.type
_entity_poly.pdbx_seq_one_letter_code
_entity_poly.pdbx_strand_id
1 'polypeptide(L)'
;MTNHLQLAFGGLGPWEIILILAVVLVLFGAKKLPELAKGMGQGIKEFKKASRGVNDELERAMDDTPTYTPPPATQITEETTETSKDDDSKKNV
;
A
#
# COMPACT_ATOMS: atom_id res chain seq x y z
N MET A 1 -34.34 27.50 -15.54
CA MET A 1 -32.96 28.02 -15.62
C MET A 1 -32.06 26.85 -15.31
N THR A 2 -31.45 26.28 -16.33
CA THR A 2 -30.70 25.02 -16.26
C THR A 2 -29.26 25.36 -15.87
N ASN A 3 -28.86 24.95 -14.67
CA ASN A 3 -27.55 25.24 -14.13
C ASN A 3 -26.52 24.28 -14.73
N HIS A 4 -26.12 24.57 -15.97
CA HIS A 4 -25.06 23.85 -16.71
C HIS A 4 -23.64 24.19 -16.24
N LEU A 5 -23.51 24.87 -15.10
CA LEU A 5 -22.25 25.49 -14.64
C LEU A 5 -21.60 24.76 -13.46
N GLN A 6 -22.16 23.63 -12.99
CA GLN A 6 -21.48 22.77 -11.99
C GLN A 6 -20.40 21.86 -12.59
N LEU A 7 -20.23 21.85 -13.91
CA LEU A 7 -19.28 20.96 -14.62
C LEU A 7 -17.80 21.19 -14.25
N ALA A 8 -17.44 22.39 -13.78
CA ALA A 8 -16.04 22.80 -13.72
C ALA A 8 -15.31 22.55 -12.38
N PHE A 9 -16.00 22.27 -11.27
CA PHE A 9 -15.35 22.29 -9.95
C PHE A 9 -15.66 21.13 -8.99
N GLY A 10 -16.47 20.13 -9.38
CA GLY A 10 -16.85 19.09 -8.43
C GLY A 10 -17.51 17.85 -9.03
N GLY A 11 -16.76 17.13 -9.87
CA GLY A 11 -16.96 15.70 -10.12
C GLY A 11 -18.11 15.36 -11.07
N LEU A 12 -17.73 14.87 -12.25
CA LEU A 12 -18.58 14.20 -13.24
C LEU A 12 -19.87 13.64 -12.63
N GLY A 13 -21.00 14.29 -12.94
CA GLY A 13 -22.31 13.79 -12.51
C GLY A 13 -22.59 12.40 -13.10
N PRO A 14 -23.53 11.64 -12.52
CA PRO A 14 -23.96 10.36 -13.09
C PRO A 14 -24.35 10.47 -14.56
N TRP A 15 -24.87 11.64 -14.97
CA TRP A 15 -25.29 11.91 -16.34
C TRP A 15 -24.12 12.03 -17.32
N GLU A 16 -23.05 12.73 -16.93
CA GLU A 16 -21.82 12.87 -17.70
C GLU A 16 -21.10 11.53 -17.84
N ILE A 17 -21.07 10.73 -16.76
CA ILE A 17 -20.54 9.36 -16.82
C ILE A 17 -21.33 8.52 -17.82
N ILE A 18 -22.66 8.61 -17.81
CA ILE A 18 -23.53 7.91 -18.79
C ILE A 18 -23.25 8.37 -20.22
N LEU A 19 -23.05 9.66 -20.46
CA LEU A 19 -22.70 10.21 -21.78
C LEU A 19 -21.35 9.69 -22.28
N ILE A 20 -20.32 9.68 -21.42
CA ILE A 20 -19.00 9.13 -21.77
C ILE A 20 -19.12 7.63 -22.03
N LEU A 21 -19.86 6.91 -21.18
CA LEU A 21 -20.11 5.48 -21.37
C LEU A 21 -20.80 5.22 -22.71
N ALA A 22 -21.78 6.04 -23.09
CA ALA A 22 -22.48 5.94 -24.36
C ALA A 22 -21.53 6.12 -25.56
N VAL A 23 -20.64 7.11 -25.51
CA VAL A 23 -19.62 7.30 -26.57
C VAL A 23 -18.70 6.08 -26.67
N VAL A 24 -18.20 5.58 -25.54
CA VAL A 24 -17.37 4.37 -25.48
C VAL A 24 -18.13 3.15 -26.02
N LEU A 25 -19.40 2.99 -25.67
CA LEU A 25 -20.28 1.92 -26.15
C LEU A 25 -20.51 1.99 -27.66
N VAL A 26 -20.52 3.18 -28.27
CA VAL A 26 -20.62 3.33 -29.73
C VAL A 26 -19.30 2.95 -30.41
N LEU A 27 -18.16 3.35 -29.85
CA LEU A 27 -16.84 3.04 -30.42
C LEU A 27 -16.46 1.56 -30.29
N PHE A 28 -16.68 0.98 -29.11
CA PHE A 28 -16.28 -0.39 -28.79
C PHE A 28 -17.42 -1.40 -28.92
N GLY A 29 -18.67 -0.97 -28.83
CA GLY A 29 -19.85 -1.83 -28.82
C GLY A 29 -20.28 -2.29 -27.43
N ALA A 30 -21.59 -2.43 -27.21
CA ALA A 30 -22.18 -2.88 -25.94
C ALA A 30 -21.73 -4.27 -25.48
N LYS A 31 -21.25 -5.12 -26.39
CA LYS A 31 -20.78 -6.48 -26.05
C LYS A 31 -19.32 -6.49 -25.59
N LYS A 32 -18.50 -5.51 -25.99
CA LYS A 32 -17.05 -5.51 -25.71
C LYS A 32 -16.68 -5.03 -24.33
N LEU A 33 -17.37 -4.03 -23.79
CA LEU A 33 -17.17 -3.58 -22.42
C LEU A 33 -17.31 -4.71 -21.36
N PRO A 34 -18.42 -5.49 -21.34
CA PRO A 34 -18.57 -6.58 -20.37
C PRO A 34 -17.66 -7.78 -20.66
N GLU A 35 -17.30 -8.02 -21.92
CA GLU A 35 -16.35 -9.07 -22.31
C GLU A 35 -14.94 -8.78 -21.77
N LEU A 36 -14.46 -7.55 -21.93
CA LEU A 36 -13.20 -7.06 -21.36
C LEU A 36 -13.22 -7.07 -19.83
N ALA A 37 -14.31 -6.59 -19.22
CA ALA A 37 -14.46 -6.57 -17.77
C ALA A 37 -14.46 -7.99 -17.18
N LYS A 38 -15.08 -8.97 -17.85
CA LYS A 38 -15.06 -10.38 -17.42
C LYS A 38 -13.64 -10.95 -17.45
N GLY A 39 -12.91 -10.76 -18.55
CA GLY A 39 -11.53 -11.24 -18.66
C GLY A 39 -10.59 -10.60 -17.64
N MET A 40 -10.65 -9.27 -17.51
CA MET A 40 -9.86 -8.53 -16.51
C MET A 40 -10.24 -8.92 -15.07
N GLY A 41 -11.53 -9.07 -14.79
CA GLY A 41 -12.02 -9.47 -13.47
C GLY A 41 -11.57 -10.87 -13.05
N GLN A 42 -11.52 -11.83 -13.99
CA GLN A 42 -10.96 -13.15 -13.74
C GLN A 42 -9.46 -13.07 -13.43
N GLY A 43 -8.69 -12.29 -14.19
CA GLY A 43 -7.26 -12.08 -13.93
C GLY A 43 -6.99 -11.48 -12.55
N ILE A 44 -7.71 -10.41 -12.18
CA ILE A 44 -7.58 -9.77 -10.85
C ILE A 44 -7.99 -10.75 -9.73
N LYS A 45 -9.03 -11.57 -9.95
CA LYS A 45 -9.49 -12.56 -8.96
C LYS A 45 -8.43 -13.64 -8.70
N GLU A 46 -7.88 -14.23 -9.75
CA GLU A 46 -6.82 -15.26 -9.61
C GLU A 46 -5.54 -14.64 -9.03
N PHE A 47 -5.16 -13.44 -9.44
CA PHE A 47 -4.03 -12.71 -8.86
C PHE A 47 -4.21 -12.47 -7.36
N LYS A 48 -5.40 -12.01 -6.93
CA LYS A 48 -5.69 -11.79 -5.51
C LYS A 48 -5.70 -13.10 -4.72
N LYS A 49 -6.14 -14.20 -5.32
CA LYS A 49 -6.12 -15.54 -4.69
C LYS A 49 -4.69 -16.04 -4.50
N ALA A 50 -3.85 -15.94 -5.53
CA ALA A 50 -2.45 -16.32 -5.46
C ALA A 50 -1.68 -15.45 -4.45
N SER A 51 -1.88 -14.13 -4.48
CA SER A 51 -1.25 -13.19 -3.54
C SER A 51 -1.63 -13.47 -2.08
N ARG A 52 -2.89 -13.85 -1.80
CA ARG A 52 -3.31 -14.26 -0.46
C ARG A 52 -2.64 -15.56 -0.01
N GLY A 53 -2.63 -16.59 -0.87
CA GLY A 53 -1.95 -17.85 -0.56
C GLY A 53 -0.47 -17.65 -0.21
N VAL A 54 0.23 -16.81 -0.97
CA VAL A 54 1.64 -16.48 -0.69
C VAL A 54 1.82 -15.70 0.62
N ASN A 55 0.92 -14.76 0.94
CA ASN A 55 0.99 -14.06 2.23
C ASN A 55 0.74 -15.00 3.41
N ASP A 56 -0.26 -15.88 3.31
CA ASP A 56 -0.58 -16.85 4.38
C ASP A 56 0.57 -17.85 4.59
N GLU A 57 1.26 -18.23 3.51
CA GLU A 57 2.41 -19.15 3.55
C GLU A 57 3.68 -18.45 4.07
N LEU A 58 3.87 -17.18 3.72
CA LEU A 58 4.93 -16.35 4.27
C LEU A 58 4.72 -16.08 5.76
N GLU A 59 3.50 -15.75 6.19
CA GLU A 59 3.18 -15.52 7.60
C GLU A 59 3.40 -16.79 8.44
N ARG A 60 3.03 -17.97 7.90
CA ARG A 60 3.36 -19.26 8.52
C ARG A 60 4.85 -19.56 8.57
N ALA A 61 5.60 -19.23 7.51
CA ALA A 61 7.05 -19.41 7.48
C ALA A 61 7.79 -18.43 8.41
N MET A 62 7.19 -17.27 8.70
CA MET A 62 7.74 -16.29 9.64
C MET A 62 7.45 -16.64 11.10
N ASP A 63 6.34 -17.32 11.39
CA ASP A 63 6.01 -17.83 12.73
C ASP A 63 6.92 -19.03 13.14
N ASP A 64 7.49 -19.74 12.16
CA ASP A 64 8.50 -20.80 12.34
C ASP A 64 9.96 -20.27 12.31
N THR A 65 10.18 -19.00 12.69
CA THR A 65 11.55 -18.56 12.99
C THR A 65 12.02 -19.19 14.30
N PRO A 66 13.11 -20.00 14.32
CA PRO A 66 13.75 -20.34 15.58
C PRO A 66 14.17 -19.01 16.21
N THR A 67 13.67 -18.73 17.41
CA THR A 67 14.13 -17.62 18.25
C THR A 67 15.65 -17.69 18.31
N TYR A 68 16.32 -16.84 17.52
CA TYR A 68 17.75 -16.62 17.68
C TYR A 68 17.92 -15.96 19.05
N THR A 69 18.26 -16.78 20.04
CA THR A 69 18.79 -16.27 21.31
C THR A 69 20.25 -15.99 21.02
N PRO A 70 20.68 -14.72 20.88
CA PRO A 70 22.10 -14.43 20.72
C PRO A 70 22.86 -15.08 21.88
N PRO A 71 23.92 -15.85 21.63
CA PRO A 71 24.74 -16.42 22.69
C PRO A 71 25.23 -15.28 23.61
N PRO A 72 25.22 -15.47 24.94
CA PRO A 72 25.60 -14.42 25.89
C PRO A 72 26.99 -13.89 25.52
N ALA A 73 27.05 -12.59 25.29
CA ALA A 73 28.28 -11.88 24.91
C ALA A 73 29.38 -12.21 25.91
N THR A 74 30.34 -13.04 25.47
CA THR A 74 31.63 -13.14 26.15
C THR A 74 32.42 -11.91 25.76
N GLN A 75 32.69 -11.11 26.77
CA GLN A 75 33.35 -9.81 26.75
C GLN A 75 34.64 -9.81 25.92
N ILE A 76 34.75 -8.84 25.02
CA ILE A 76 36.02 -8.21 24.69
C ILE A 76 35.92 -6.73 25.07
N THR A 77 36.59 -6.42 26.17
CA THR A 77 36.99 -5.07 26.58
C THR A 77 38.08 -4.60 25.63
N GLU A 78 37.79 -3.57 24.84
CA GLU A 78 38.74 -2.59 24.30
C GLU A 78 37.95 -1.26 24.30
N GLU A 79 37.99 -0.50 25.40
CA GLU A 79 38.86 0.68 25.60
C GLU A 79 38.79 1.73 24.47
N THR A 80 37.87 2.69 24.61
CA THR A 80 37.96 4.13 24.29
C THR A 80 36.62 4.73 24.76
N THR A 81 36.51 5.12 26.03
CA THR A 81 36.73 6.49 26.53
C THR A 81 35.66 7.48 26.05
N GLU A 82 34.69 7.72 26.95
CA GLU A 82 34.04 9.01 27.28
C GLU A 82 33.20 9.70 26.17
N THR A 83 31.96 10.12 26.36
CA THR A 83 31.43 10.93 27.49
C THR A 83 29.91 10.75 27.60
N SER A 84 29.45 10.36 28.80
CA SER A 84 28.07 10.52 29.26
C SER A 84 27.83 11.95 29.73
N LYS A 85 26.58 12.39 29.57
CA LYS A 85 25.96 13.50 30.32
C LYS A 85 26.12 13.26 31.83
N ASP A 86 26.36 14.35 32.57
CA ASP A 86 25.75 14.76 33.85
C ASP A 86 26.47 16.06 34.28
N ASP A 87 25.80 17.20 34.35
CA ASP A 87 25.07 17.72 35.52
C ASP A 87 25.99 18.45 36.53
N ASP A 88 25.62 19.71 36.75
CA ASP A 88 25.85 20.57 37.91
C ASP A 88 27.26 20.97 38.45
N SER A 89 27.38 22.28 38.67
CA SER A 89 28.20 22.95 39.69
C SER A 89 29.73 22.85 39.69
N LYS A 90 30.41 23.93 39.26
CA LYS A 90 31.01 24.96 40.14
C LYS A 90 32.01 25.87 39.39
N LYS A 91 31.82 27.19 39.60
CA LYS A 91 32.85 28.14 40.06
C LYS A 91 34.10 28.36 39.16
N ASN A 92 34.12 29.46 38.39
CA ASN A 92 35.09 30.57 38.55
C ASN A 92 34.95 31.62 37.43
N VAL A 93 35.17 32.88 37.84
CA VAL A 93 35.27 34.16 37.09
C VAL A 93 33.96 34.92 36.95
#